data_AF-A0A945X510-F1
#
_entry.id   AF-A0A945X510-F1
#
_cell.length_a   1.000
_cell.length_b   1.000
_cell.length_c   1.000
_cell.angle_alpha   90.00
_cell.angle_beta   90.00
_cell.angle_gamma   90.00
#
_symmetry.space_group_name_H-M   'P 1'
#
loop_
_entity.id
_entity.type
_entity.pdbx_description
1 polymer ?
#
loop_
_entity_poly.entity_id
_entity_poly.type
_entity_poly.pdbx_seq_one_letter_code
_entity_poly.pdbx_strand_id
1 'polypeptide(L)'
;MKYSGRAYGTSEKLIVFYVDGRPMIKSVERLELPASDGELPKTVGEAVDQLLDLLSDWDDLPTLSEMDGAALECLHVSLGPFIRNTFGLWGSNQALLDACGVDHADDAYVVILDALARRLRER
;
A
#
# COMPACT_ATOMS: atom_id res chain seq x y z
N MET A 1 -4.96 -25.97 -6.74
CA MET A 1 -4.37 -25.30 -5.57
C MET A 1 -5.48 -24.56 -4.84
N LYS A 2 -5.89 -24.99 -3.63
CA LYS A 2 -6.96 -24.32 -2.88
C LYS A 2 -6.31 -23.40 -1.85
N TYR A 3 -6.35 -22.08 -2.09
CA TYR A 3 -5.97 -21.10 -1.08
C TYR A 3 -7.19 -20.83 -0.20
N SER A 4 -7.11 -21.21 1.07
CA SER A 4 -8.10 -20.82 2.08
C SER A 4 -7.49 -19.73 2.97
N GLY A 5 -7.78 -18.47 2.66
CA GLY A 5 -7.57 -17.38 3.60
C GLY A 5 -8.72 -17.35 4.59
N ARG A 6 -8.45 -17.58 5.88
CA ARG A 6 -9.39 -17.25 6.96
C ARG A 6 -9.12 -15.83 7.40
N ALA A 7 -10.08 -14.93 7.20
CA ALA A 7 -10.15 -13.68 7.96
C ALA A 7 -10.74 -14.01 9.33
N TYR A 8 -9.97 -13.80 10.40
CA TYR A 8 -10.48 -13.86 11.77
C TYR A 8 -11.03 -12.49 12.13
N GLY A 9 -12.34 -12.41 12.32
CA GLY A 9 -12.99 -11.23 12.89
C GLY A 9 -12.80 -11.24 14.41
N THR A 10 -11.91 -10.36 14.88
CA THR A 10 -12.02 -9.60 16.14
C THR A 10 -11.56 -8.18 15.78
N SER A 11 -11.83 -7.19 16.62
CA SER A 11 -11.65 -5.73 16.36
C SER A 11 -10.22 -5.25 16.04
N GLU A 12 -9.28 -6.14 15.73
CA GLU A 12 -7.89 -5.84 15.39
C GLU A 12 -7.59 -6.40 14.01
N LYS A 13 -7.24 -5.53 13.05
CA LYS A 13 -6.70 -5.98 11.77
C LYS A 13 -5.18 -6.00 11.92
N LEU A 14 -4.56 -7.13 11.59
CA LEU A 14 -3.10 -7.27 11.61
C LEU A 14 -2.60 -7.04 10.18
N ILE A 15 -1.69 -6.09 9.97
CA ILE A 15 -0.89 -6.09 8.76
C ILE A 15 0.36 -6.92 9.06
N VAL A 16 0.58 -7.93 8.22
CA VAL A 16 1.76 -8.76 8.26
C VAL A 16 2.70 -8.33 7.14
N PHE A 17 3.86 -7.84 7.51
CA PHE A 17 4.97 -7.54 6.62
C PHE A 17 6.04 -8.62 6.75
N TYR A 18 6.88 -8.79 5.74
CA TYR A 18 8.08 -9.63 5.84
C TYR A 18 9.30 -8.76 5.57
N VAL A 19 10.21 -8.68 6.54
CA VAL A 19 11.49 -7.97 6.42
C VAL A 19 12.59 -8.98 6.73
N ASP A 20 13.55 -9.16 5.81
CA ASP A 20 14.62 -10.16 5.90
C ASP A 20 14.13 -11.59 6.21
N GLY A 21 12.97 -11.96 5.64
CA GLY A 21 12.35 -13.28 5.87
C GLY A 21 11.68 -13.46 7.23
N ARG A 22 11.55 -12.39 8.03
CA ARG A 22 10.86 -12.40 9.33
C ARG A 22 9.50 -11.71 9.24
N PRO A 23 8.42 -12.33 9.74
CA PRO A 23 7.12 -11.68 9.79
C PRO A 23 7.13 -10.58 10.86
N MET A 24 6.89 -9.34 10.45
CA MET A 24 6.54 -8.23 11.33
C MET A 24 5.03 -8.06 11.33
N ILE A 25 4.43 -8.07 12.52
CA ILE A 25 2.98 -8.01 12.69
C ILE A 25 2.67 -6.70 13.39
N LYS A 26 2.01 -5.76 12.70
CA LYS A 26 1.47 -4.56 13.33
C LYS A 26 -0.01 -4.75 13.60
N SER A 27 -0.42 -4.62 14.86
CA SER A 27 -1.82 -4.41 15.21
C SER A 27 -2.21 -3.01 14.74
N VAL A 28 -3.03 -2.94 13.70
CA VAL A 28 -3.77 -1.72 13.40
C VAL A 28 -5.10 -1.89 14.13
N GLU A 29 -5.23 -1.20 15.27
CA GLU A 29 -6.49 -1.14 16.06
C GLU A 29 -7.68 -0.76 15.19
N ARG A 30 -7.41 -0.13 14.05
CA ARG A 30 -8.39 0.27 13.08
C ARG A 30 -7.77 0.45 11.70
N LEU A 31 -7.74 -0.61 10.88
CA LEU A 31 -7.70 -0.43 9.42
C LEU A 31 -9.15 -0.12 8.98
N GLU A 32 -9.69 1.04 9.35
CA GLU A 32 -10.70 1.61 8.47
C GLU A 32 -9.88 1.97 7.24
N LEU A 33 -10.13 1.26 6.14
CA LEU A 33 -10.05 1.95 4.86
C LEU A 33 -10.83 3.23 5.12
N PRO A 34 -10.21 4.43 5.00
CA PRO A 34 -10.93 5.66 5.27
C PRO A 34 -12.29 5.53 4.59
N ALA A 35 -13.37 5.67 5.36
CA ALA A 35 -14.68 5.85 4.76
C ALA A 35 -14.46 6.93 3.71
N SER A 36 -14.93 6.68 2.48
CA SER A 36 -14.61 7.46 1.28
C SER A 36 -15.21 8.87 1.30
N ASP A 37 -15.10 9.57 2.41
CA ASP A 37 -15.49 10.96 2.60
C ASP A 37 -14.36 11.88 2.09
N GLY A 38 -13.13 11.35 1.91
CA GLY A 38 -12.03 11.97 1.18
C GLY A 38 -11.99 11.55 -0.29
N GLU A 39 -11.72 12.51 -1.19
CA GLU A 39 -11.64 12.25 -2.62
C GLU A 39 -10.46 11.29 -2.93
N LEU A 40 -10.74 10.25 -3.73
CA LEU A 40 -9.69 9.32 -4.17
C LEU A 40 -8.59 10.08 -4.91
N PRO A 41 -7.31 9.76 -4.67
CA PRO A 41 -6.22 10.42 -5.38
C PRO A 41 -6.32 10.07 -6.86
N LYS A 42 -6.15 11.07 -7.73
CA LYS A 42 -6.24 10.92 -9.20
C LYS A 42 -4.86 10.92 -9.84
N THR A 43 -3.83 11.29 -9.09
CA THR A 43 -2.44 11.31 -9.52
C THR A 43 -1.56 10.50 -8.57
N VAL A 44 -0.41 10.05 -9.08
CA VAL A 44 0.59 9.35 -8.25
C VAL A 44 1.09 10.24 -7.11
N GLY A 45 1.21 11.56 -7.33
CA GLY A 45 1.61 12.52 -6.31
C GLY A 45 0.62 12.60 -5.14
N GLU A 46 -0.67 12.73 -5.44
CA GLU A 46 -1.74 12.72 -4.43
C GLU A 46 -1.78 11.39 -3.67
N ALA A 47 -1.59 10.26 -4.37
CA ALA A 47 -1.53 8.94 -3.75
C ALA A 47 -0.34 8.82 -2.77
N VAL A 48 0.82 9.37 -3.15
CA VAL A 48 2.01 9.40 -2.28
C VAL A 48 1.76 10.28 -1.05
N ASP A 49 1.17 11.46 -1.22
CA ASP A 49 0.88 12.37 -0.11
C ASP A 49 -0.12 11.72 0.87
N GLN A 50 -1.18 11.10 0.36
CA GLN A 50 -2.13 10.34 1.19
C GLN A 50 -1.46 9.13 1.88
N LEU A 51 -0.55 8.41 1.22
CA LEU A 51 0.19 7.32 1.86
C LEU A 51 1.12 7.81 2.97
N LEU A 52 1.78 8.95 2.79
CA LEU A 52 2.63 9.53 3.82
C LEU A 52 1.82 9.90 5.06
N ASP A 53 0.60 10.43 4.88
CA ASP A 53 -0.31 10.73 5.98
C ASP A 53 -0.81 9.43 6.66
N LEU A 54 -1.19 8.42 5.87
CA LEU A 54 -1.68 7.13 6.39
C LEU A 54 -0.60 6.31 7.11
N LEU A 55 0.66 6.46 6.70
CA LEU A 55 1.80 5.71 7.21
C LEU A 55 2.68 6.56 8.14
N SER A 56 2.22 7.74 8.58
CA SER A 56 3.02 8.68 9.39
C SER A 56 3.58 8.06 10.66
N ASP A 57 2.81 7.15 11.27
CA ASP A 57 3.14 6.46 12.52
C ASP A 57 3.75 5.07 12.28
N TRP A 58 4.23 4.79 11.07
CA TRP A 58 4.89 3.53 10.75
C TRP A 58 6.41 3.67 10.85
N ASP A 59 6.97 3.08 11.91
CA ASP A 59 8.39 3.14 12.22
C ASP A 59 9.30 2.58 11.10
N ASP A 60 8.79 1.67 10.26
CA ASP A 60 9.54 1.10 9.13
C ASP A 60 9.37 1.90 7.83
N LEU A 61 8.69 3.05 7.84
CA LEU A 61 8.58 3.92 6.67
C LEU A 61 9.96 4.28 6.08
N PRO A 62 11.03 4.54 6.87
CA PRO A 62 12.39 4.72 6.32
C PRO A 62 12.92 3.47 5.61
N THR A 63 12.52 2.25 6.00
CA THR A 63 12.96 1.04 5.31
C THR A 63 12.48 1.01 3.86
N LEU A 64 11.30 1.57 3.56
CA LEU A 64 10.82 1.69 2.18
C LEU A 64 11.73 2.56 1.30
N SER A 65 12.42 3.56 1.87
CA SER A 65 13.32 4.43 1.09
C SER A 65 14.55 3.69 0.58
N GLU A 66 14.92 2.57 1.20
CA GLU A 66 16.08 1.76 0.83
C GLU A 66 15.73 0.60 -0.11
N MET A 67 14.43 0.35 -0.34
CA MET A 67 13.97 -0.73 -1.21
C MET A 67 14.09 -0.36 -2.69
N ASP A 68 14.56 -1.32 -3.50
CA ASP A 68 14.53 -1.25 -4.96
C ASP A 68 13.21 -1.84 -5.52
N GLY A 69 13.01 -1.74 -6.83
CA GLY A 69 11.79 -2.22 -7.48
C GLY A 69 11.46 -3.69 -7.19
N ALA A 70 12.46 -4.57 -7.19
CA ALA A 70 12.27 -6.00 -6.92
C ALA A 70 11.88 -6.25 -5.45
N ALA A 71 12.47 -5.50 -4.52
CA ALA A 71 12.10 -5.55 -3.11
C ALA A 71 10.67 -5.01 -2.88
N LEU A 72 10.27 -3.94 -3.60
CA LEU A 72 8.91 -3.39 -3.54
C LEU A 72 7.86 -4.35 -4.13
N GLU A 73 8.19 -5.07 -5.20
CA GLU A 73 7.33 -6.14 -5.75
C GLU A 73 7.05 -7.24 -4.71
N CYS A 74 8.01 -7.57 -3.85
CA CYS A 74 7.82 -8.54 -2.76
C CYS A 74 6.74 -8.11 -1.75
N LEU A 75 6.33 -6.83 -1.75
CA LEU A 75 5.26 -6.33 -0.90
C LEU A 75 3.86 -6.61 -1.47
N HIS A 76 3.74 -7.37 -2.56
CA HIS A 76 2.48 -7.76 -3.21
C HIS A 76 1.44 -8.36 -2.25
N VAL A 77 1.89 -9.09 -1.23
CA VAL A 77 1.01 -9.76 -0.24
C VAL A 77 0.80 -8.93 1.04
N SER A 78 1.57 -7.85 1.24
CA SER A 78 1.54 -7.02 2.44
C SER A 78 0.97 -5.63 2.15
N LEU A 79 1.75 -4.69 1.61
CA LEU A 79 1.28 -3.33 1.25
C LEU A 79 0.49 -3.32 -0.04
N GLY A 80 0.76 -4.22 -0.97
CA GLY A 80 0.09 -4.28 -2.27
C GLY A 80 -1.44 -4.33 -2.16
N PRO A 81 -2.05 -5.23 -1.36
CA PRO A 81 -3.49 -5.29 -1.20
C PRO A 81 -4.04 -4.07 -0.47
N PHE A 82 -3.29 -3.52 0.49
CA PHE A 82 -3.68 -2.30 1.19
C PHE A 82 -3.83 -1.13 0.22
N ILE A 83 -2.80 -0.82 -0.58
CA ILE A 83 -2.81 0.30 -1.54
C ILE A 83 -3.91 0.12 -2.59
N ARG A 84 -4.01 -1.08 -3.18
CA ARG A 84 -5.04 -1.38 -4.20
C ARG A 84 -6.46 -1.15 -3.69
N ASN A 85 -6.73 -1.56 -2.45
CA ASN A 85 -8.05 -1.41 -1.85
C ASN A 85 -8.31 0.03 -1.38
N THR A 86 -7.34 0.68 -0.75
CA THR A 86 -7.46 2.06 -0.27
C THR A 86 -7.70 3.04 -1.42
N PHE A 87 -7.03 2.86 -2.55
CA PHE A 87 -7.16 3.76 -3.70
C PHE A 87 -8.12 3.29 -4.78
N GLY A 88 -8.89 2.22 -4.55
CA GLY A 88 -9.93 1.77 -5.48
C GLY A 88 -9.41 1.30 -6.83
N LEU A 89 -8.19 0.74 -6.90
CA LEU A 89 -7.52 0.37 -8.15
C LEU A 89 -8.18 -0.81 -8.89
N TRP A 90 -9.11 -1.54 -8.26
CA TRP A 90 -9.89 -2.61 -8.89
C TRP A 90 -11.01 -2.13 -9.84
N GLY A 91 -10.99 -0.85 -10.23
CA GLY A 91 -11.93 -0.26 -11.20
C GLY A 91 -12.75 0.93 -10.69
N SER A 92 -12.60 1.31 -9.41
CA SER A 92 -13.27 2.50 -8.86
C SER A 92 -12.46 3.79 -9.06
N ASN A 93 -11.20 3.68 -9.47
CA ASN A 93 -10.29 4.82 -9.65
C ASN A 93 -9.43 4.66 -10.92
N GLN A 94 -10.09 4.73 -12.08
CA GLN A 94 -9.40 4.66 -13.36
C GLN A 94 -8.40 5.82 -13.54
N ALA A 95 -8.71 7.00 -12.99
CA ALA A 95 -7.83 8.16 -13.11
C ALA A 95 -6.43 7.90 -12.52
N LEU A 96 -6.36 7.30 -11.32
CA LEU A 96 -5.07 6.93 -10.73
C LEU A 96 -4.40 5.77 -11.48
N LEU A 97 -5.17 4.80 -11.94
CA LEU A 97 -4.64 3.67 -12.71
C LEU A 97 -3.97 4.18 -14.00
N ASP A 98 -4.64 5.08 -14.73
CA ASP A 98 -4.10 5.75 -15.90
C ASP A 98 -2.86 6.58 -15.57
N ALA A 99 -2.88 7.30 -14.43
CA ALA A 99 -1.74 8.08 -13.96
C ALA A 99 -0.52 7.21 -13.59
N CYS A 100 -0.74 5.94 -13.21
CA CYS A 100 0.34 4.97 -13.00
C CYS A 100 0.92 4.46 -14.33
N GLY A 101 0.24 4.66 -15.46
CA GLY A 101 0.69 4.23 -16.79
C GLY A 101 0.69 2.70 -16.99
N VAL A 102 -0.15 1.99 -16.25
CA VAL A 102 -0.26 0.52 -16.28
C VAL A 102 -1.71 0.08 -16.38
N ASP A 103 -1.94 -1.11 -16.92
CA ASP A 103 -3.29 -1.62 -17.20
C ASP A 103 -3.90 -2.37 -16.00
N HIS A 104 -3.10 -2.76 -15.01
CA HIS A 104 -3.54 -3.64 -13.93
C HIS A 104 -3.22 -3.09 -12.54
N ALA A 105 -4.16 -3.26 -11.60
CA ALA A 105 -4.02 -2.83 -10.21
C ALA A 105 -2.77 -3.42 -9.52
N ASP A 106 -2.40 -4.64 -9.90
CA ASP A 106 -1.22 -5.35 -9.37
C ASP A 106 0.09 -4.70 -9.79
N ASP A 107 0.12 -3.94 -10.89
CA ASP A 107 1.32 -3.22 -11.30
C ASP A 107 1.29 -1.79 -10.73
N ALA A 108 0.09 -1.21 -10.61
CA ALA A 108 -0.09 0.18 -10.17
C ALA A 108 0.41 0.43 -8.74
N TYR A 109 0.25 -0.53 -7.83
CA TYR A 109 0.72 -0.34 -6.46
C TYR A 109 2.26 -0.23 -6.38
N VAL A 110 2.98 -0.91 -7.27
CA VAL A 110 4.46 -0.86 -7.31
C VAL A 110 4.91 0.52 -7.77
N VAL A 111 4.24 1.09 -8.78
CA VAL A 111 4.50 2.47 -9.25
C VAL A 111 4.32 3.49 -8.12
N ILE A 112 3.24 3.36 -7.35
CA ILE A 112 2.95 4.25 -6.22
C ILE A 112 4.00 4.08 -5.11
N LEU A 113 4.40 2.84 -4.79
CA LEU A 113 5.44 2.57 -3.79
C LEU A 113 6.81 3.08 -4.21
N ASP A 114 7.18 2.94 -5.48
CA ASP A 114 8.45 3.46 -6.00
C ASP A 114 8.47 4.99 -5.91
N ALA A 115 7.36 5.65 -6.24
CA ALA A 115 7.21 7.10 -6.08
C ALA A 115 7.30 7.53 -4.61
N LEU A 116 6.69 6.78 -3.69
CA LEU A 116 6.80 7.01 -2.25
C LEU A 116 8.26 6.86 -1.77
N ALA A 117 8.94 5.79 -2.16
CA ALA A 117 10.34 5.54 -1.81
C ALA A 117 11.26 6.67 -2.31
N ARG A 118 11.04 7.18 -3.53
CA ARG A 118 11.75 8.36 -4.06
C ARG A 118 11.49 9.60 -3.21
N ARG A 119 10.22 9.87 -2.88
CA ARG A 119 9.84 11.02 -2.06
C ARG A 119 10.47 10.98 -0.67
N LEU A 120 10.63 9.80 -0.08
CA LEU A 120 11.29 9.63 1.21
C LEU A 120 12.80 9.93 1.15
N ARG A 121 13.47 9.63 0.02
CA ARG A 121 14.90 9.93 -0.18
C ARG A 121 15.21 11.40 -0.45
N GLU A 122 14.22 12.16 -0.92
CA GLU A 122 14.34 13.59 -1.24
C GLU A 122 14.09 14.51 -0.03
N ARG A 123 13.64 13.96 1.10
CA ARG A 123 13.41 14.69 2.36
C ARG A 123 14.68 14.78 3.20
#